data_AF-A0A971YB26-F1
#
_entry.id   AF-A0A971YB26-F1
#
_cell.length_a   1.000
_cell.length_b   1.000
_cell.length_c   1.000
_cell.angle_alpha   90.00
_cell.angle_beta   90.00
_cell.angle_gamma   90.00
#
_symmetry.space_group_name_H-M   'P 1'
#
loop_
_entity.id
_entity.type
_entity.pdbx_description
1 polymer ?
#
loop_
_entity_poly.entity_id
_entity_poly.type
_entity_poly.pdbx_seq_one_letter_code
_entity_poly.pdbx_strand_id
1 'polypeptide(L)'
;MTRTLFDLCTAPLTGTTLIEASAGTGKTYTLSGLFLRLLVEQRIPVDQILVVTFTTAATEELRGRIRSRLAGLAQALEQDQAPDEPLEAALWQIYRHTDAQALVQAAVRSFDLAQIFTIHSFCQRMLNKNCFECQALFETTVAHSVHDLVRQTCLDFWRTHIASRTGLSGAKVRTELSPDALVRLASLPMLSQITRVEPAEPGPESAPLEKEWEEIFDQVSACWNEEQAEIRNVLYSHPGLKQNMGKPAQLDARFAVLENFLATPSLDLPDELSKLKPSYMEKIKKNGFNRPRHQFFDLIQKFCLASEALNQA
;
A
#
# COMPACT_ATOMS: atom_id res chain seq x y z
N MET A 1 -24.71 23.06 1.34
CA MET A 1 -25.91 22.22 1.16
C MET A 1 -26.64 22.16 2.49
N THR A 2 -27.79 22.81 2.61
CA THR A 2 -28.67 22.68 3.78
C THR A 2 -29.22 21.26 3.82
N ARG A 3 -28.95 20.52 4.90
CA ARG A 3 -29.47 19.16 5.09
C ARG A 3 -30.94 19.25 5.49
N THR A 4 -31.84 18.96 4.55
CA THR A 4 -33.29 18.86 4.80
C THR A 4 -33.65 17.44 5.20
N LEU A 5 -34.63 17.26 6.09
CA LEU A 5 -35.15 15.94 6.44
C LEU A 5 -35.71 15.26 5.19
N PHE A 6 -35.25 14.03 4.92
CA PHE A 6 -35.71 13.25 3.76
C PHE A 6 -37.09 12.64 4.05
N ASP A 7 -38.06 12.89 3.17
CA ASP A 7 -39.38 12.26 3.20
C ASP A 7 -39.54 11.34 1.99
N LEU A 8 -39.73 10.05 2.28
CA LEU A 8 -39.86 9.00 1.26
C LEU A 8 -41.08 9.18 0.37
N CYS A 9 -42.19 9.73 0.85
CA CYS A 9 -43.42 9.87 0.06
C CYS A 9 -43.36 11.04 -0.92
N THR A 10 -42.54 12.05 -0.64
CA THR A 10 -42.49 13.31 -1.41
C THR A 10 -41.14 13.57 -2.09
N ALA A 11 -40.12 12.76 -1.81
CA ALA A 11 -38.80 12.92 -2.42
C ALA A 11 -38.87 12.97 -3.96
N PRO A 12 -38.08 13.85 -4.62
CA PRO A 12 -38.02 13.92 -6.08
C PRO A 12 -37.45 12.62 -6.66
N LEU A 13 -38.07 12.13 -7.73
CA LEU A 13 -37.67 10.90 -8.44
C LEU A 13 -36.79 11.18 -9.68
N THR A 14 -36.45 12.44 -9.93
CA THR A 14 -35.66 12.89 -11.08
C THR A 14 -34.41 13.63 -10.64
N GLY A 15 -33.33 13.52 -11.42
CA GLY A 15 -32.07 14.17 -11.13
C GLY A 15 -31.19 13.35 -10.17
N THR A 16 -30.24 14.02 -9.52
CA THR A 16 -29.31 13.39 -8.58
C THR A 16 -29.66 13.77 -7.16
N THR A 17 -29.90 12.77 -6.31
CA THR A 17 -30.22 12.95 -4.89
C THR A 17 -29.19 12.22 -4.04
N LEU A 18 -28.56 12.93 -3.11
CA LEU A 18 -27.69 12.35 -2.10
C LEU A 18 -28.48 12.19 -0.79
N ILE A 19 -28.64 10.94 -0.34
CA ILE A 19 -29.34 10.61 0.91
C ILE A 19 -28.31 10.16 1.94
N GLU A 20 -28.16 10.93 3.01
CA GLU A 20 -27.28 10.58 4.14
C GLU A 20 -28.08 9.78 5.18
N ALA A 21 -27.57 8.61 5.56
CA ALA A 21 -28.32 7.68 6.41
C ALA A 21 -27.39 6.89 7.37
N SER A 22 -27.51 7.19 8.67
CA SER A 22 -26.79 6.52 9.76
C SER A 22 -27.24 5.07 9.96
N ALA A 23 -26.54 4.32 10.82
CA ALA A 23 -26.96 2.96 11.19
C ALA A 23 -28.39 2.99 11.79
N GLY A 24 -29.23 2.03 11.41
CA GLY A 24 -30.60 1.90 11.92
C GLY A 24 -31.64 2.87 11.35
N THR A 25 -31.29 3.81 10.46
CA THR A 25 -32.25 4.82 9.95
C THR A 25 -33.09 4.34 8.75
N GLY A 26 -33.30 3.04 8.60
CA GLY A 26 -34.19 2.50 7.55
C GLY A 26 -33.68 2.60 6.10
N LYS A 27 -32.36 2.62 5.85
CA LYS A 27 -31.77 2.66 4.48
C LYS A 27 -32.46 1.72 3.48
N THR A 28 -32.59 0.45 3.85
CA THR A 28 -33.19 -0.58 3.01
C THR A 28 -34.69 -0.35 2.79
N TYR A 29 -35.39 0.18 3.81
CA TYR A 29 -36.80 0.57 3.71
C TYR A 29 -36.97 1.75 2.74
N THR A 30 -36.11 2.77 2.83
CA THR A 30 -36.08 3.91 1.91
C THR A 30 -35.81 3.48 0.47
N LEU A 31 -34.78 2.66 0.23
CA LEU A 31 -34.44 2.19 -1.12
C LEU A 31 -35.56 1.37 -1.76
N SER A 32 -36.15 0.44 -1.00
CA SER A 32 -37.26 -0.36 -1.51
C SER A 32 -38.51 0.48 -1.78
N GLY A 33 -38.77 1.53 -0.97
CA GLY A 33 -39.87 2.45 -1.21
C GLY A 33 -39.66 3.31 -2.46
N LEU A 34 -38.45 3.84 -2.65
CA LEU A 34 -38.09 4.56 -3.88
C LEU A 34 -38.26 3.67 -5.12
N PHE A 35 -37.94 2.39 -5.03
CA PHE A 35 -38.17 1.43 -6.11
C PHE A 35 -39.66 1.32 -6.47
N LEU A 36 -40.54 1.17 -5.47
CA LEU A 36 -41.99 1.13 -5.67
C LEU A 36 -42.50 2.44 -6.31
N ARG A 37 -42.01 3.59 -5.83
CA ARG A 37 -42.39 4.90 -6.35
C ARG A 37 -41.94 5.09 -7.80
N LEU A 38 -40.72 4.71 -8.17
CA LEU A 38 -40.26 4.76 -9.56
C LEU A 38 -41.12 3.87 -10.49
N LEU A 39 -41.55 2.72 -9.98
CA LEU A 39 -42.40 1.82 -10.74
C LEU A 39 -43.80 2.37 -10.98
N VAL A 40 -44.45 2.87 -9.92
CA VAL A 40 -45.85 3.30 -9.97
C VAL A 40 -45.99 4.75 -10.48
N GLU A 41 -45.19 5.68 -9.95
CA GLU A 41 -45.30 7.10 -10.29
C GLU A 41 -44.67 7.42 -11.64
N GLN A 42 -43.51 6.83 -11.95
CA GLN A 42 -42.75 7.10 -13.19
C GLN A 42 -42.96 6.03 -14.27
N ARG A 43 -43.73 4.97 -13.99
CA ARG A 43 -44.00 3.85 -14.92
C ARG A 43 -42.72 3.18 -15.46
N ILE A 44 -41.65 3.15 -14.65
CA ILE A 44 -40.39 2.52 -15.04
C ILE A 44 -40.47 1.02 -14.73
N PRO A 45 -40.30 0.12 -15.72
CA PRO A 45 -40.36 -1.31 -15.48
C PRO A 45 -39.15 -1.79 -14.67
N VAL A 46 -39.30 -2.92 -13.97
CA VAL A 46 -38.30 -3.43 -13.01
C VAL A 46 -36.92 -3.68 -13.61
N ASP A 47 -36.86 -4.01 -14.89
CA ASP A 47 -35.64 -4.27 -15.66
C ASP A 47 -34.93 -2.98 -16.14
N GLN A 48 -35.55 -1.81 -15.90
CA GLN A 48 -34.97 -0.49 -16.18
C GLN A 48 -34.62 0.29 -14.90
N ILE A 49 -34.82 -0.30 -13.71
CA ILE A 49 -34.39 0.28 -12.44
C ILE A 49 -33.12 -0.43 -11.97
N LEU A 50 -31.97 0.26 -12.05
CA LEU A 50 -30.69 -0.26 -11.57
C LEU A 50 -30.49 0.02 -10.08
N VAL A 51 -30.23 -1.03 -9.31
CA VAL A 51 -29.84 -0.93 -7.90
C VAL A 51 -28.53 -1.67 -7.68
N VAL A 52 -27.52 -0.98 -7.14
CA VAL A 52 -26.20 -1.56 -6.85
C VAL A 52 -25.86 -1.47 -5.36
N THR A 53 -25.22 -2.50 -4.83
CA THR A 53 -24.75 -2.55 -3.43
C THR A 53 -23.37 -3.22 -3.32
N PHE A 54 -22.80 -3.24 -2.12
CA PHE A 54 -21.45 -3.74 -1.89
C PHE A 54 -21.37 -5.27 -1.75
N THR A 55 -22.34 -5.90 -1.09
CA THR A 55 -22.29 -7.33 -0.75
C THR A 55 -23.42 -8.11 -1.40
N THR A 56 -23.15 -9.38 -1.73
CA THR A 56 -24.16 -10.31 -2.27
C THR A 56 -25.32 -10.51 -1.30
N ALA A 57 -25.05 -10.62 0.00
CA ALA A 57 -26.08 -10.74 1.03
C ALA A 57 -27.03 -9.53 1.06
N ALA A 58 -26.50 -8.30 0.92
CA ALA A 58 -27.34 -7.10 0.86
C ALA A 58 -28.17 -7.06 -0.44
N THR A 59 -27.63 -7.55 -1.56
CA THR A 59 -28.38 -7.71 -2.81
C THR A 59 -29.57 -8.65 -2.62
N GLU A 60 -29.34 -9.84 -2.05
CA GLU A 60 -30.39 -10.84 -1.81
C GLU A 60 -31.47 -10.35 -0.84
N GLU A 61 -31.06 -9.72 0.27
CA GLU A 61 -31.97 -9.11 1.23
C GLU A 61 -32.85 -8.05 0.56
N LEU A 62 -32.24 -7.15 -0.23
CA LEU A 62 -32.96 -6.08 -0.91
C LEU A 62 -33.91 -6.62 -1.98
N ARG A 63 -33.50 -7.64 -2.75
CA ARG A 63 -34.37 -8.34 -3.71
C ARG A 63 -35.60 -8.92 -3.02
N GLY A 64 -35.41 -9.65 -1.92
CA GLY A 64 -36.50 -10.24 -1.14
C GLY A 64 -37.48 -9.19 -0.63
N ARG A 65 -36.98 -8.10 -0.06
CA ARG A 65 -37.80 -6.99 0.45
C ARG A 65 -38.60 -6.31 -0.65
N ILE A 66 -37.98 -5.94 -1.77
CA ILE A 66 -38.68 -5.28 -2.88
C ILE A 66 -39.77 -6.20 -3.44
N ARG A 67 -39.47 -7.48 -3.66
CA ARG A 67 -40.45 -8.47 -4.14
C ARG A 67 -41.64 -8.58 -3.21
N SER A 68 -41.40 -8.66 -1.90
CA SER A 68 -42.46 -8.75 -0.89
C SER A 68 -43.35 -7.51 -0.90
N ARG A 69 -42.77 -6.31 -1.00
CA ARG A 69 -43.52 -5.05 -1.04
C ARG A 69 -44.34 -4.91 -2.33
N LEU A 70 -43.78 -5.27 -3.48
CA LEU A 70 -44.52 -5.30 -4.75
C LEU A 70 -45.69 -6.29 -4.68
N ALA A 71 -45.50 -7.47 -4.10
CA ALA A 71 -46.57 -8.46 -3.92
C ALA A 71 -47.68 -7.93 -3.00
N GLY A 72 -47.31 -7.30 -1.87
CA GLY A 72 -48.28 -6.69 -0.96
C GLY A 72 -49.08 -5.57 -1.61
N LEU A 73 -48.42 -4.68 -2.37
CA LEU A 73 -49.10 -3.62 -3.12
C LEU A 73 -49.98 -4.17 -4.24
N ALA A 74 -49.55 -5.21 -4.96
CA ALA A 74 -50.35 -5.86 -5.98
C ALA A 74 -51.64 -6.45 -5.39
N GLN A 75 -51.52 -7.13 -4.25
CA GLN A 75 -52.66 -7.72 -3.55
C GLN A 75 -53.64 -6.64 -3.07
N ALA A 76 -53.13 -5.55 -2.49
CA ALA A 76 -53.95 -4.43 -2.02
C ALA A 76 -54.73 -3.74 -3.16
N LEU A 77 -54.08 -3.56 -4.31
CA LEU A 77 -54.72 -3.01 -5.51
C LEU A 77 -55.79 -3.98 -6.07
N GLU A 78 -55.53 -5.28 -6.03
CA GLU A 78 -56.48 -6.31 -6.50
C GLU A 78 -57.70 -6.45 -5.57
N GLN A 79 -57.51 -6.37 -4.26
CA GLN A 79 -58.56 -6.50 -3.25
C GLN A 79 -59.28 -5.18 -2.95
N ASP A 80 -58.85 -4.08 -3.56
CA ASP A 80 -59.25 -2.70 -3.24
C ASP A 80 -59.24 -2.42 -1.73
N GLN A 81 -58.19 -2.89 -1.04
CA GLN A 81 -58.00 -2.74 0.39
C GLN A 81 -56.70 -1.98 0.69
N ALA A 82 -56.78 -0.94 1.50
CA ALA A 82 -55.63 -0.13 1.88
C ALA A 82 -54.56 -0.98 2.62
N PRO A 83 -53.29 -0.94 2.20
CA PRO A 83 -52.15 -1.48 2.95
C PRO A 83 -51.93 -0.78 4.30
N ASP A 84 -51.29 -1.47 5.25
CA ASP A 84 -50.89 -0.89 6.54
C ASP A 84 -49.68 0.04 6.44
N GLU A 85 -48.76 -0.25 5.49
CA GLU A 85 -47.54 0.52 5.31
C GLU A 85 -47.84 1.92 4.72
N PRO A 86 -47.34 3.02 5.31
CA PRO A 86 -47.75 4.37 4.94
C PRO A 86 -47.51 4.74 3.47
N LEU A 87 -46.39 4.31 2.90
CA LEU A 87 -46.06 4.60 1.50
C LEU A 87 -47.01 3.84 0.55
N GLU A 88 -47.19 2.54 0.79
CA GLU A 88 -48.08 1.69 0.01
C GLU A 88 -49.52 2.15 0.12
N ALA A 89 -49.97 2.58 1.31
CA ALA A 89 -51.27 3.20 1.51
C ALA A 89 -51.44 4.47 0.67
N ALA A 90 -50.42 5.34 0.63
CA ALA A 90 -50.44 6.54 -0.20
C ALA A 90 -50.47 6.20 -1.70
N LEU A 91 -49.63 5.25 -2.15
CA LEU A 91 -49.62 4.79 -3.53
C LEU A 91 -50.96 4.15 -3.92
N TRP A 92 -51.52 3.29 -3.08
CA TRP A 92 -52.84 2.70 -3.28
C TRP A 92 -53.92 3.79 -3.38
N GLN A 93 -53.96 4.72 -2.44
CA GLN A 93 -54.98 5.77 -2.41
C GLN A 93 -54.97 6.64 -3.69
N ILE A 94 -53.77 6.93 -4.22
CA ILE A 94 -53.60 7.77 -5.41
C ILE A 94 -53.85 6.97 -6.70
N TYR A 95 -53.40 5.72 -6.77
CA TYR A 95 -53.32 4.96 -8.02
C TYR A 95 -54.28 3.75 -8.14
N ARG A 96 -55.13 3.46 -7.14
CA ARG A 96 -56.04 2.29 -7.15
C ARG A 96 -57.02 2.23 -8.33
N HIS A 97 -57.35 3.38 -8.92
CA HIS A 97 -58.25 3.48 -10.09
C HIS A 97 -57.49 3.75 -11.40
N THR A 98 -56.21 3.40 -11.47
CA THR A 98 -55.37 3.54 -12.67
C THR A 98 -54.85 2.18 -13.17
N ASP A 99 -53.95 2.20 -14.16
CA ASP A 99 -53.20 1.06 -14.66
C ASP A 99 -52.21 0.46 -13.63
N ALA A 100 -52.10 1.01 -12.42
CA ALA A 100 -51.13 0.59 -11.43
C ALA A 100 -51.27 -0.88 -11.03
N GLN A 101 -52.50 -1.42 -10.95
CA GLN A 101 -52.69 -2.85 -10.67
C GLN A 101 -51.99 -3.71 -11.73
N ALA A 102 -52.20 -3.41 -13.02
CA ALA A 102 -51.58 -4.15 -14.12
C ALA A 102 -50.06 -3.97 -14.12
N LEU A 103 -49.57 -2.75 -13.88
CA LEU A 103 -48.13 -2.45 -13.81
C LEU A 103 -47.43 -3.23 -12.68
N VAL A 104 -47.98 -3.19 -11.47
CA VAL A 104 -47.39 -3.87 -10.31
C VAL A 104 -47.51 -5.40 -10.46
N GLN A 105 -48.62 -5.92 -10.99
CA GLN A 105 -48.74 -7.35 -11.29
C GLN A 105 -47.73 -7.82 -12.34
N ALA A 106 -47.51 -7.04 -13.41
CA ALA A 106 -46.47 -7.32 -14.39
C ALA A 106 -45.09 -7.32 -13.74
N ALA A 107 -44.80 -6.32 -12.91
CA ALA A 107 -43.56 -6.20 -12.16
C ALA A 107 -43.27 -7.40 -11.25
N VAL A 108 -44.29 -7.93 -10.57
CA VAL A 108 -44.16 -9.14 -9.74
C VAL A 108 -43.83 -10.36 -10.59
N ARG A 109 -44.47 -10.51 -11.76
CA ARG A 109 -44.23 -11.65 -12.68
C ARG A 109 -42.86 -11.60 -13.33
N SER A 110 -42.38 -10.40 -13.66
CA SER A 110 -41.08 -10.19 -14.31
C SER A 110 -39.97 -9.83 -13.33
N PHE A 111 -40.17 -10.02 -12.02
CA PHE A 111 -39.23 -9.54 -11.00
C PHE A 111 -37.84 -10.18 -11.10
N ASP A 112 -37.74 -11.38 -11.68
CA ASP A 112 -36.46 -12.04 -11.91
C ASP A 112 -35.55 -11.26 -12.88
N LEU A 113 -36.13 -10.37 -13.71
CA LEU A 113 -35.41 -9.45 -14.59
C LEU A 113 -34.92 -8.17 -13.88
N ALA A 114 -35.30 -7.95 -12.60
CA ALA A 114 -34.92 -6.75 -11.87
C ALA A 114 -33.40 -6.61 -11.73
N GLN A 115 -32.89 -5.42 -12.05
CA GLN A 115 -31.46 -5.13 -12.17
C GLN A 115 -30.86 -4.74 -10.82
N ILE A 116 -30.83 -5.71 -9.89
CA ILE A 116 -30.32 -5.54 -8.53
C ILE A 116 -29.04 -6.38 -8.40
N PHE A 117 -27.88 -5.71 -8.29
CA PHE A 117 -26.57 -6.35 -8.36
C PHE A 117 -25.62 -5.87 -7.26
N THR A 118 -24.50 -6.58 -7.08
CA THR A 118 -23.32 -5.95 -6.49
C THR A 118 -22.66 -5.03 -7.51
N ILE A 119 -21.83 -4.07 -7.07
CA ILE A 119 -21.03 -3.23 -7.98
C ILE A 119 -20.22 -4.09 -8.95
N HIS A 120 -19.53 -5.11 -8.45
CA HIS A 120 -18.70 -6.02 -9.26
C HIS A 120 -19.52 -6.77 -10.31
N SER A 121 -20.66 -7.36 -9.92
CA SER A 121 -21.52 -8.10 -10.86
C SER A 121 -22.11 -7.18 -11.94
N PHE A 122 -22.45 -5.92 -11.59
CA PHE A 122 -22.89 -4.93 -12.56
C PHE A 122 -21.78 -4.60 -13.57
N CYS A 123 -20.56 -4.30 -13.10
CA CYS A 123 -19.43 -4.01 -13.97
C CYS A 123 -19.11 -5.19 -14.90
N GLN A 124 -19.06 -6.42 -14.37
CA GLN A 124 -18.82 -7.62 -15.17
C GLN A 124 -19.89 -7.81 -16.26
N ARG A 125 -21.17 -7.58 -15.92
CA ARG A 125 -22.27 -7.63 -16.89
C ARG A 125 -22.13 -6.57 -17.97
N MET A 126 -21.70 -5.35 -17.63
CA MET A 126 -21.47 -4.28 -18.61
C MET A 126 -20.30 -4.60 -19.54
N LEU A 127 -19.20 -5.14 -19.03
CA LEU A 127 -18.05 -5.58 -19.83
C LEU A 127 -18.43 -6.69 -20.80
N ASN A 128 -19.23 -7.67 -20.35
CA ASN A 128 -19.68 -8.77 -21.22
C ASN A 128 -20.68 -8.30 -22.28
N LYS A 129 -21.62 -7.41 -21.92
CA LYS A 129 -22.62 -6.88 -22.85
C LYS A 129 -22.01 -6.00 -23.95
N ASN A 130 -20.98 -5.24 -23.62
CA ASN A 130 -20.30 -4.31 -24.54
C ASN A 130 -18.86 -4.79 -24.85
N CYS A 131 -18.69 -6.10 -24.99
CA CYS A 131 -17.37 -6.72 -25.14
C CYS A 131 -16.61 -6.21 -26.37
N PHE A 132 -17.31 -5.88 -27.46
CA PHE A 132 -16.70 -5.32 -28.66
C PHE A 132 -16.15 -3.92 -28.42
N GLU A 133 -16.92 -3.05 -27.77
CA GLU A 133 -16.52 -1.71 -27.40
C GLU A 133 -15.38 -1.71 -26.37
N CYS A 134 -15.41 -2.67 -25.44
CA CYS A 134 -14.39 -2.83 -24.40
C CYS A 134 -13.17 -3.64 -24.84
N GLN A 135 -13.16 -4.21 -26.06
CA GLN A 135 -12.15 -5.18 -26.51
C GLN A 135 -11.92 -6.31 -25.50
N ALA A 136 -12.98 -6.69 -24.77
CA ALA A 136 -12.93 -7.70 -23.73
C ALA A 136 -13.10 -9.09 -24.34
N LEU A 137 -12.39 -10.08 -23.79
CA LEU A 137 -12.59 -11.49 -24.15
C LEU A 137 -13.97 -11.96 -23.67
N PHE A 138 -14.68 -12.75 -24.47
CA PHE A 138 -16.01 -13.27 -24.12
C PHE A 138 -15.99 -14.21 -22.92
N GLU A 139 -14.95 -15.03 -22.80
CA GLU A 139 -14.75 -15.99 -21.72
C GLU A 139 -13.63 -15.50 -20.79
N THR A 140 -13.99 -14.64 -19.83
CA THR A 140 -13.06 -14.19 -18.79
C THR A 140 -13.43 -14.79 -17.44
N THR A 141 -12.43 -15.38 -16.78
CA THR A 141 -12.56 -15.83 -15.39
C THR A 141 -12.02 -14.74 -14.47
N VAL A 142 -12.83 -14.31 -13.51
CA VAL A 142 -12.39 -13.35 -12.48
C VAL A 142 -11.43 -14.07 -11.54
N ALA A 143 -10.17 -13.63 -11.50
CA ALA A 143 -9.21 -14.12 -10.54
C ALA A 143 -9.59 -13.63 -9.13
N HIS A 144 -9.69 -14.55 -8.17
CA HIS A 144 -10.00 -14.21 -6.77
C HIS A 144 -8.86 -13.53 -6.03
N SER A 145 -7.62 -13.74 -6.50
CA SER A 145 -6.42 -13.12 -5.95
C SER A 145 -5.37 -12.99 -7.04
N VAL A 146 -4.60 -11.91 -6.98
CA VAL A 146 -3.44 -11.65 -7.85
C VAL A 146 -2.11 -11.85 -7.12
N HIS A 147 -2.14 -12.34 -5.86
CA HIS A 147 -0.97 -12.44 -5.00
C HIS A 147 0.17 -13.25 -5.63
N ASP A 148 -0.14 -14.42 -6.20
CA ASP A 148 0.89 -15.29 -6.79
C ASP A 148 1.51 -14.68 -8.05
N LEU A 149 0.70 -13.95 -8.83
CA LEU A 149 1.17 -13.21 -10.00
C LEU A 149 2.09 -12.06 -9.60
N VAL A 150 1.74 -11.31 -8.56
CA VAL A 150 2.60 -10.26 -7.99
C VAL A 150 3.91 -10.85 -7.49
N ARG A 151 3.85 -11.96 -6.74
CA ARG A 151 5.05 -12.64 -6.23
C ARG A 151 5.97 -13.11 -7.35
N GLN A 152 5.41 -13.71 -8.41
CA GLN A 152 6.19 -14.13 -9.57
C GLN A 152 6.84 -12.92 -10.27
N THR A 153 6.09 -11.84 -10.46
CA THR A 153 6.61 -10.60 -11.06
C THR A 153 7.76 -10.00 -10.25
N CYS A 154 7.63 -9.95 -8.91
CA CYS A 154 8.70 -9.49 -8.02
C CYS A 154 9.96 -10.37 -8.09
N LEU A 155 9.79 -11.70 -8.18
CA LEU A 155 10.91 -12.63 -8.34
C LEU A 155 11.63 -12.44 -9.68
N ASP A 156 10.88 -12.27 -10.76
CA ASP A 156 11.46 -12.06 -12.10
C ASP A 156 12.17 -10.71 -12.18
N PHE A 157 11.61 -9.66 -11.57
CA PHE A 157 12.30 -8.37 -11.41
C PHE A 157 13.61 -8.52 -10.62
N TRP A 158 13.57 -9.23 -9.48
CA TRP A 158 14.75 -9.46 -8.65
C TRP A 158 15.85 -10.20 -9.42
N ARG A 159 15.51 -11.27 -10.14
CA ARG A 159 16.45 -12.04 -10.97
C ARG A 159 17.09 -11.21 -12.08
N THR A 160 16.29 -10.35 -12.72
CA THR A 160 16.73 -9.57 -13.89
C THR A 160 17.56 -8.35 -13.50
N HIS A 161 17.20 -7.67 -12.40
CA HIS A 161 17.75 -6.35 -12.08
C HIS A 161 18.62 -6.31 -10.81
N ILE A 162 18.49 -7.28 -9.90
CA ILE A 162 19.15 -7.24 -8.58
C ILE A 162 20.16 -8.37 -8.41
N ALA A 163 19.85 -9.57 -8.89
CA ALA A 163 20.68 -10.76 -8.68
C ALA A 163 22.10 -10.63 -9.26
N SER A 164 22.25 -9.95 -10.41
CA SER A 164 23.53 -9.78 -11.11
C SER A 164 24.41 -8.67 -10.55
N ARG A 165 23.91 -7.83 -9.63
CA ARG A 165 24.73 -6.78 -9.02
C ARG A 165 25.84 -7.44 -8.20
N THR A 166 27.07 -6.95 -8.28
CA THR A 166 28.24 -7.49 -7.57
C THR A 166 28.77 -6.49 -6.54
N GLY A 167 29.83 -6.84 -5.82
CA GLY A 167 30.42 -5.97 -4.81
C GLY A 167 29.62 -5.89 -3.50
N LEU A 168 30.13 -5.09 -2.57
CA LEU A 168 29.48 -4.67 -1.34
C LEU A 168 28.19 -3.91 -1.60
N SER A 169 28.20 -2.96 -2.56
CA SER A 169 27.00 -2.18 -2.92
C SER A 169 25.89 -3.10 -3.44
N GLY A 170 26.22 -4.03 -4.33
CA GLY A 170 25.30 -5.06 -4.79
C GLY A 170 24.84 -6.00 -3.66
N ALA A 171 25.73 -6.39 -2.74
CA ALA A 171 25.37 -7.25 -1.61
C ALA A 171 24.34 -6.59 -0.68
N LYS A 172 24.51 -5.30 -0.39
CA LYS A 172 23.55 -4.52 0.40
C LYS A 172 22.19 -4.46 -0.31
N VAL A 173 22.18 -4.11 -1.59
CA VAL A 173 20.94 -4.08 -2.40
C VAL A 173 20.24 -5.44 -2.44
N ARG A 174 20.96 -6.55 -2.66
CA ARG A 174 20.36 -7.90 -2.67
C ARG A 174 19.71 -8.27 -1.33
N THR A 175 20.29 -7.78 -0.23
CA THR A 175 19.81 -8.06 1.14
C THR A 175 18.58 -7.21 1.47
N GLU A 176 18.63 -5.91 1.22
CA GLU A 176 17.54 -4.98 1.52
C GLU A 176 16.33 -5.16 0.60
N LEU A 177 16.58 -5.31 -0.71
CA LEU A 177 15.55 -5.54 -1.72
C LEU A 177 15.40 -7.02 -2.03
N SER A 178 15.19 -7.84 -1.01
CA SER A 178 14.85 -9.27 -1.19
C SER A 178 13.51 -9.45 -1.91
N PRO A 179 13.23 -10.63 -2.52
CA PRO A 179 11.93 -10.88 -3.15
C PRO A 179 10.73 -10.64 -2.23
N ASP A 180 10.84 -11.03 -0.95
CA ASP A 180 9.77 -10.79 0.02
C ASP A 180 9.65 -9.31 0.38
N ALA A 181 10.75 -8.55 0.40
CA ALA A 181 10.70 -7.09 0.56
C ALA A 181 9.99 -6.42 -0.62
N LEU A 182 10.27 -6.86 -1.85
CA LEU A 182 9.60 -6.36 -3.05
C LEU A 182 8.10 -6.65 -3.04
N VAL A 183 7.68 -7.85 -2.62
CA VAL A 183 6.24 -8.18 -2.48
C VAL A 183 5.56 -7.29 -1.45
N ARG A 184 6.21 -7.05 -0.30
CA ARG A 184 5.69 -6.11 0.72
C ARG A 184 5.53 -4.70 0.16
N LEU A 185 6.53 -4.21 -0.59
CA LEU A 185 6.48 -2.90 -1.25
C LEU A 185 5.34 -2.83 -2.29
N ALA A 186 5.21 -3.84 -3.15
CA ALA A 186 4.16 -3.90 -4.17
C ALA A 186 2.74 -3.95 -3.59
N SER A 187 2.61 -4.42 -2.34
CA SER A 187 1.32 -4.51 -1.64
C SER A 187 0.90 -3.22 -0.93
N LEU A 188 1.72 -2.16 -0.97
CA LEU A 188 1.40 -0.89 -0.31
C LEU A 188 0.23 -0.18 -1.01
N PRO A 189 -0.84 0.22 -0.30
CA PRO A 189 -2.06 0.80 -0.89
C PRO A 189 -1.86 2.07 -1.73
N MET A 190 -0.77 2.81 -1.49
CA MET A 190 -0.47 4.10 -2.13
C MET A 190 0.36 3.96 -3.42
N LEU A 191 1.01 2.81 -3.63
CA LEU A 191 1.83 2.55 -4.83
C LEU A 191 1.01 1.94 -5.97
N SER A 192 -0.18 1.41 -5.69
CA SER A 192 -1.07 0.85 -6.71
C SER A 192 -1.80 1.91 -7.57
N GLN A 193 -1.62 3.21 -7.28
CA GLN A 193 -2.34 4.32 -7.95
C GLN A 193 -1.42 5.25 -8.77
N ILE A 194 -0.45 4.69 -9.51
CA ILE A 194 0.36 5.45 -10.49
C ILE A 194 1.36 6.42 -9.80
N THR A 195 1.73 6.15 -8.55
CA THR A 195 2.75 6.93 -7.84
C THR A 195 4.13 6.46 -8.27
N ARG A 196 4.82 7.24 -9.10
CA ARG A 196 6.22 7.01 -9.45
C ARG A 196 7.10 7.64 -8.37
N VAL A 197 7.80 6.81 -7.59
CA VAL A 197 8.79 7.28 -6.61
C VAL A 197 10.10 7.50 -7.36
N GLU A 198 10.40 8.75 -7.68
CA GLU A 198 11.71 9.13 -8.20
C GLU A 198 12.58 9.63 -7.03
N PRO A 199 13.85 9.22 -6.96
CA PRO A 199 14.80 9.89 -6.08
C PRO A 199 14.89 11.36 -6.48
N ALA A 200 14.89 12.27 -5.50
CA ALA A 200 14.95 13.71 -5.74
C ALA A 200 16.20 14.13 -6.53
N GLU A 201 17.32 13.45 -6.28
CA GLU A 201 18.55 13.53 -7.05
C GLU A 201 19.09 12.10 -7.21
N PRO A 202 19.49 11.67 -8.43
CA PRO A 202 20.13 10.37 -8.61
C PRO A 202 21.46 10.37 -7.85
N GLY A 203 21.67 9.33 -7.02
CA GLY A 203 22.94 9.11 -6.34
C GLY A 203 24.08 8.92 -7.35
N PRO A 204 25.34 9.16 -6.93
CA PRO A 204 26.50 8.90 -7.79
C PRO A 204 26.57 7.42 -8.18
N GLU A 205 27.25 7.09 -9.28
CA GLU A 205 27.45 5.70 -9.65
C GLU A 205 28.28 4.96 -8.60
N SER A 206 27.78 3.81 -8.12
CA SER A 206 28.45 3.05 -7.06
C SER A 206 29.75 2.37 -7.51
N ALA A 207 29.87 1.98 -8.79
CA ALA A 207 31.01 1.24 -9.32
C ALA A 207 32.38 1.96 -9.16
N PRO A 208 32.55 3.25 -9.53
CA PRO A 208 33.82 3.94 -9.31
C PRO A 208 34.13 4.14 -7.81
N LEU A 209 33.11 4.42 -6.99
CA LEU A 209 33.27 4.60 -5.55
C LEU A 209 33.66 3.29 -4.85
N GLU A 210 33.13 2.18 -5.31
CA GLU A 210 33.43 0.84 -4.81
C GLU A 210 34.87 0.44 -5.14
N LYS A 211 35.36 0.78 -6.33
CA LYS A 211 36.76 0.59 -6.69
C LYS A 211 37.71 1.44 -5.82
N GLU A 212 37.39 2.71 -5.61
CA GLU A 212 38.17 3.57 -4.70
C GLU A 212 38.16 3.01 -3.25
N TRP A 213 37.01 2.52 -2.80
CA TRP A 213 36.86 1.88 -1.51
C TRP A 213 37.76 0.64 -1.40
N GLU A 214 37.78 -0.23 -2.41
CA GLU A 214 38.61 -1.45 -2.45
C GLU A 214 40.11 -1.09 -2.40
N GLU A 215 40.54 -0.10 -3.17
CA GLU A 215 41.94 0.38 -3.17
C GLU A 215 42.38 0.91 -1.81
N ILE A 216 41.50 1.63 -1.09
CA ILE A 216 41.79 2.13 0.25
C ILE A 216 41.74 0.99 1.28
N PHE A 217 40.79 0.06 1.15
CA PHE A 217 40.68 -1.11 2.02
C PHE A 217 41.94 -1.98 1.95
N ASP A 218 42.49 -2.20 0.76
CA ASP A 218 43.74 -2.92 0.57
C ASP A 218 44.92 -2.21 1.25
N GLN A 219 45.01 -0.88 1.15
CA GLN A 219 46.03 -0.08 1.85
C GLN A 219 45.90 -0.16 3.38
N VAL A 220 44.67 -0.09 3.91
CA VAL A 220 44.40 -0.23 5.34
C VAL A 220 44.80 -1.64 5.82
N SER A 221 44.42 -2.67 5.05
CA SER A 221 44.73 -4.07 5.36
C SER A 221 46.24 -4.33 5.34
N ALA A 222 46.96 -3.83 4.33
CA ALA A 222 48.42 -3.95 4.23
C ALA A 222 49.13 -3.24 5.39
N CYS A 223 48.79 -1.98 5.66
CA CYS A 223 49.37 -1.21 6.76
C CYS A 223 49.08 -1.85 8.13
N TRP A 224 47.88 -2.38 8.34
CA TRP A 224 47.57 -3.12 9.58
C TRP A 224 48.41 -4.39 9.71
N ASN A 225 48.51 -5.21 8.65
CA ASN A 225 49.24 -6.47 8.70
C ASN A 225 50.75 -6.27 8.95
N GLU A 226 51.35 -5.23 8.36
CA GLU A 226 52.78 -4.92 8.49
C GLU A 226 53.11 -4.19 9.81
N GLU A 227 52.30 -3.21 10.19
CA GLU A 227 52.65 -2.23 11.23
C GLU A 227 51.76 -2.35 12.50
N GLN A 228 50.91 -3.38 12.64
CA GLN A 228 49.99 -3.51 13.79
C GLN A 228 50.67 -3.36 15.16
N ALA A 229 51.88 -3.88 15.34
CA ALA A 229 52.61 -3.78 16.61
C ALA A 229 53.01 -2.32 16.92
N GLU A 230 53.41 -1.57 15.89
CA GLU A 230 53.75 -0.15 16.00
C GLU A 230 52.50 0.69 16.25
N ILE A 231 51.43 0.46 15.49
CA ILE A 231 50.13 1.16 15.65
C ILE A 231 49.58 0.99 17.07
N ARG A 232 49.63 -0.26 17.57
CA ARG A 232 49.24 -0.60 18.95
C ARG A 232 50.10 0.16 19.97
N ASN A 233 51.43 0.15 19.80
CA ASN A 233 52.34 0.84 20.69
C ASN A 233 52.11 2.35 20.70
N VAL A 234 51.88 2.97 19.54
CA VAL A 234 51.56 4.40 19.40
C VAL A 234 50.32 4.79 20.21
N LEU A 235 49.32 3.92 20.32
CA LEU A 235 48.12 4.19 21.12
C LEU A 235 48.27 3.83 22.60
N TYR A 236 48.92 2.72 22.95
CA TYR A 236 49.12 2.35 24.36
C TYR A 236 50.08 3.28 25.10
N SER A 237 51.13 3.75 24.43
CA SER A 237 52.18 4.59 25.04
C SER A 237 51.80 6.07 25.10
N HIS A 238 50.68 6.49 24.50
CA HIS A 238 50.36 7.92 24.36
C HIS A 238 49.77 8.52 25.65
N PRO A 239 50.49 9.42 26.36
CA PRO A 239 50.08 9.95 27.67
C PRO A 239 48.84 10.87 27.61
N GLY A 240 48.57 11.41 26.42
CA GLY A 240 47.54 12.40 26.16
C GLY A 240 46.13 11.88 25.92
N LEU A 241 45.87 10.57 25.90
CA LEU A 241 44.52 10.03 25.67
C LEU A 241 43.68 10.04 26.97
N LYS A 242 42.42 10.45 26.88
CA LYS A 242 41.45 10.39 28.00
C LYS A 242 41.14 8.93 28.39
N GLN A 243 40.80 8.70 29.66
CA GLN A 243 40.61 7.35 30.24
C GLN A 243 39.55 6.47 29.53
N ASN A 244 38.59 7.04 28.80
CA ASN A 244 37.56 6.28 28.08
C ASN A 244 37.99 5.84 26.67
N MET A 245 39.16 6.30 26.20
CA MET A 245 39.76 5.82 24.95
C MET A 245 41.03 5.02 25.24
N GLY A 246 41.89 5.51 26.13
CA GLY A 246 43.23 4.97 26.36
C GLY A 246 43.33 3.76 27.30
N LYS A 247 42.21 3.16 27.73
CA LYS A 247 42.25 1.91 28.52
C LYS A 247 42.69 0.75 27.62
N PRO A 248 43.72 -0.04 27.98
CA PRO A 248 44.22 -1.13 27.15
C PRO A 248 43.12 -2.09 26.67
N ALA A 249 42.28 -2.57 27.58
CA ALA A 249 41.16 -3.46 27.25
C ALA A 249 40.15 -2.88 26.23
N GLN A 250 39.94 -1.56 26.24
CA GLN A 250 39.05 -0.91 25.27
C GLN A 250 39.74 -0.73 23.91
N LEU A 251 41.05 -0.53 23.88
CA LEU A 251 41.82 -0.51 22.63
C LEU A 251 41.89 -1.92 22.02
N ASP A 252 42.10 -2.95 22.83
CA ASP A 252 42.08 -4.36 22.39
C ASP A 252 40.75 -4.73 21.75
N ALA A 253 39.63 -4.39 22.40
CA ALA A 253 38.30 -4.63 21.86
C ALA A 253 38.09 -3.92 20.51
N ARG A 254 38.62 -2.69 20.35
CA ARG A 254 38.53 -1.94 19.08
C ARG A 254 39.34 -2.58 17.98
N PHE A 255 40.56 -3.01 18.27
CA PHE A 255 41.39 -3.69 17.29
C PHE A 255 40.82 -5.04 16.90
N ALA A 256 40.21 -5.78 17.83
CA ALA A 256 39.49 -7.00 17.50
C ALA A 256 38.30 -6.74 16.55
N VAL A 257 37.56 -5.64 16.74
CA VAL A 257 36.49 -5.22 15.81
C VAL A 257 37.05 -4.87 14.43
N LEU A 258 38.17 -4.14 14.37
CA LEU A 258 38.88 -3.85 13.12
C LEU A 258 39.32 -5.14 12.42
N GLU A 259 40.00 -6.05 13.12
CA GLU A 259 40.49 -7.31 12.56
C GLU A 259 39.33 -8.17 12.01
N ASN A 260 38.21 -8.23 12.72
CA ASN A 260 37.04 -8.95 12.26
C ASN A 260 36.42 -8.30 11.01
N PHE A 261 36.40 -6.96 10.96
CA PHE A 261 35.94 -6.21 9.80
C PHE A 261 36.87 -6.38 8.58
N LEU A 262 38.19 -6.38 8.78
CA LEU A 262 39.16 -6.65 7.70
C LEU A 262 39.03 -8.08 7.17
N ALA A 263 38.63 -9.04 8.00
CA ALA A 263 38.36 -10.41 7.57
C ALA A 263 37.03 -10.57 6.83
N THR A 264 36.00 -9.80 7.21
CA THR A 264 34.66 -9.85 6.59
C THR A 264 34.15 -8.42 6.34
N PRO A 265 34.53 -7.79 5.21
CA PRO A 265 34.18 -6.42 4.93
C PRO A 265 32.67 -6.27 4.68
N SER A 266 32.12 -5.15 5.13
CA SER A 266 30.74 -4.73 4.88
C SER A 266 30.66 -3.22 4.63
N LEU A 267 29.56 -2.78 4.03
CA LEU A 267 29.25 -1.35 3.89
C LEU A 267 28.93 -0.66 5.22
N ASP A 268 28.40 -1.42 6.17
CA ASP A 268 28.03 -0.90 7.49
C ASP A 268 29.27 -0.84 8.38
N LEU A 269 29.87 0.35 8.48
CA LEU A 269 31.08 0.56 9.28
C LEU A 269 30.81 0.40 10.78
N PRO A 270 31.62 -0.40 11.51
CA PRO A 270 31.60 -0.43 12.96
C PRO A 270 31.91 0.94 13.59
N ASP A 271 31.12 1.34 14.58
CA ASP A 271 31.31 2.59 15.33
C ASP A 271 32.71 2.74 15.93
N GLU A 272 33.37 1.62 16.27
CA GLU A 272 34.72 1.63 16.83
C GLU A 272 35.79 2.12 15.83
N LEU A 273 35.61 1.91 14.53
CA LEU A 273 36.52 2.44 13.50
C LEU A 273 36.48 3.96 13.45
N SER A 274 35.31 4.56 13.68
CA SER A 274 35.14 6.01 13.69
C SER A 274 35.98 6.70 14.79
N LYS A 275 36.31 5.96 15.87
CA LYS A 275 37.11 6.44 17.01
C LYS A 275 38.61 6.39 16.75
N LEU A 276 39.05 5.69 15.70
CA LEU A 276 40.43 5.67 15.22
C LEU A 276 40.71 6.80 14.22
N LYS A 277 39.72 7.65 13.92
CA LYS A 277 39.93 8.84 13.09
C LYS A 277 40.79 9.89 13.81
N PRO A 278 41.73 10.56 13.12
CA PRO A 278 42.44 11.76 13.56
C PRO A 278 41.53 12.82 14.20
N SER A 279 40.40 13.11 13.55
CA SER A 279 39.44 14.12 14.00
C SER A 279 38.76 13.75 15.32
N TYR A 280 38.54 12.46 15.57
CA TYR A 280 38.05 11.97 16.85
C TYR A 280 39.15 12.10 17.91
N MET A 281 40.35 11.57 17.62
CA MET A 281 41.49 11.60 18.54
C MET A 281 41.91 13.02 18.96
N GLU A 282 41.78 14.01 18.07
CA GLU A 282 42.02 15.41 18.37
C GLU A 282 41.03 15.96 19.42
N LYS A 283 39.76 15.51 19.41
CA LYS A 283 38.73 15.92 20.38
C LYS A 283 38.91 15.27 21.76
N ILE A 284 39.41 14.03 21.78
CA ILE A 284 39.55 13.24 23.02
C ILE A 284 40.94 13.33 23.67
N LYS A 285 41.87 14.10 23.09
CA LYS A 285 43.15 14.38 23.73
C LYS A 285 42.99 15.24 25.00
N LYS A 286 43.94 15.12 25.93
CA LYS A 286 44.09 16.01 27.09
C LYS A 286 44.66 17.36 26.63
N ASN A 287 44.29 18.44 27.32
CA ASN A 287 44.82 19.77 27.04
C ASN A 287 46.35 19.77 27.15
N GLY A 288 47.03 20.37 26.16
CA GLY A 288 48.50 20.43 26.10
C GLY A 288 49.20 19.23 25.44
N PHE A 289 48.45 18.19 25.03
CA PHE A 289 49.01 17.05 24.29
C PHE A 289 48.69 17.13 22.78
N ASN A 290 49.56 16.56 21.96
CA ASN A 290 49.31 16.33 20.53
C ASN A 290 48.46 15.07 20.34
N ARG A 291 47.81 14.92 19.18
CA ARG A 291 47.19 13.63 18.82
C ARG A 291 48.26 12.57 18.49
N PRO A 292 47.96 11.27 18.69
CA PRO A 292 48.76 10.20 18.11
C PRO A 292 48.94 10.38 16.60
N ARG A 293 50.15 10.13 16.09
CA ARG A 293 50.49 10.27 14.67
C ARG A 293 51.00 8.95 14.13
N HIS A 294 50.35 8.47 13.08
CA HIS A 294 50.73 7.28 12.31
C HIS A 294 49.96 7.33 10.98
N GLN A 295 50.55 6.87 9.87
CA GLN A 295 49.89 6.90 8.54
C GLN A 295 48.56 6.15 8.54
N PHE A 296 48.48 5.05 9.32
CA PHE A 296 47.29 4.24 9.51
C PHE A 296 46.04 5.05 9.90
N PHE A 297 46.18 6.05 10.78
CA PHE A 297 45.02 6.84 11.22
C PHE A 297 44.49 7.73 10.10
N ASP A 298 45.38 8.29 9.29
CA ASP A 298 44.99 9.10 8.13
C ASP A 298 44.37 8.19 7.03
N LEU A 299 44.83 6.94 6.89
CA LEU A 299 44.20 5.92 6.03
C LEU A 299 42.78 5.55 6.53
N ILE A 300 42.59 5.31 7.83
CA ILE A 300 41.27 5.06 8.42
C ILE A 300 40.32 6.23 8.18
N GLN A 301 40.81 7.48 8.22
CA GLN A 301 39.99 8.63 7.89
C GLN A 301 39.51 8.61 6.44
N LYS A 302 40.41 8.34 5.48
CA LYS A 302 40.05 8.21 4.06
C LYS A 302 39.07 7.06 3.85
N PHE A 303 39.31 5.93 4.51
CA PHE A 303 38.46 4.75 4.46
C PHE A 303 37.04 5.04 4.96
N CYS A 304 36.89 5.75 6.08
CA CYS A 304 35.57 6.16 6.56
C CYS A 304 34.86 7.09 5.56
N LEU A 305 35.56 8.04 4.96
CA LEU A 305 34.97 8.94 3.95
C LEU A 305 34.54 8.19 2.69
N ALA A 306 35.35 7.25 2.20
CA ALA A 306 35.00 6.41 1.06
C ALA A 306 33.78 5.53 1.34
N SER A 307 33.68 4.97 2.54
CA SER A 307 32.52 4.16 2.96
C SER A 307 31.25 5.00 3.14
N GLU A 308 31.37 6.23 3.63
CA GLU A 308 30.27 7.19 3.74
C GLU A 308 29.77 7.59 2.33
N ALA A 309 30.68 7.87 1.39
CA ALA A 309 30.33 8.18 0.01
C ALA A 309 29.66 7.00 -0.70
N LEU A 310 30.19 5.78 -0.55
CA LEU A 310 29.61 4.58 -1.16
C LEU A 310 28.23 4.22 -0.58
N ASN A 311 27.97 4.51 0.71
CA ASN A 311 26.64 4.33 1.31
C ASN A 311 25.60 5.34 0.82
N GLN A 312 26.03 6.48 0.27
CA GLN A 312 25.13 7.49 -0.30
C GLN A 312 24.84 7.26 -1.80
N ALA A 313 25.58 6.33 -2.42
CA ALA A 313 25.44 5.91 -3.82
C ALA A 313 24.42 4.77 -3.97
#